data_AF-A0A1M7PMS5-F1
#
_entry.id   AF-A0A1M7PMS5-F1
#
_cell.length_a   1.000
_cell.length_b   1.000
_cell.length_c   1.000
_cell.angle_alpha   90.00
_cell.angle_beta   90.00
_cell.angle_gamma   90.00
#
_symmetry.space_group_name_H-M   'P 1'
#
loop_
_entity.id
_entity.type
_entity.pdbx_description
1 polymer ?
#
loop_
_entity_poly.entity_id
_entity_poly.type
_entity_poly.pdbx_seq_one_letter_code
_entity_poly.pdbx_strand_id
1 'polypeptide(L)'
;MKKQVLILLILFGLFIINSCQKDNNGQNKSSNNNSDTTKKNPPPVVPPIVTITQTPLTILLPNNCTQSFIITNTGPQGSILNYTIADDGALGGFLSFTNGTGSLAAGSGATIMVSVKPAFLNSKVSLVGSSLVLNVYTPLASNYTKIPVPVKIKNISSILPLFIGTWSGTWTGKSYGRNNPTEAQPSSPVSGTWTLTLKTIDTIGLTATGSLTWNGTDAYWTYIVDKNGIITTATPNPFIPNRTIQFDASNATWSYDAVGGSGCIQSQINLIIAGFNNQPNPSDAFYGPWFSAVLDLSSNTAFSSGNGFSTHPYAPVTFDTNFSNGTITGKKQ
;
A
#
# COMPACT_ATOMS: atom_id res chain seq x y z
N MET A 1 -12.29 17.14 -44.79
CA MET A 1 -11.94 18.59 -44.75
C MET A 1 -10.78 18.77 -43.80
N LYS A 2 -9.65 19.30 -44.30
CA LYS A 2 -8.46 19.71 -43.54
C LYS A 2 -8.68 21.12 -42.96
N LYS A 3 -8.08 21.45 -41.80
CA LYS A 3 -7.44 22.73 -41.43
C LYS A 3 -6.84 22.63 -40.01
N GLN A 4 -5.50 22.60 -39.90
CA GLN A 4 -4.57 23.71 -39.53
C GLN A 4 -4.38 23.81 -38.00
N VAL A 5 -3.27 23.34 -37.40
CA VAL A 5 -1.88 23.89 -37.34
C VAL A 5 -1.80 25.25 -36.65
N LEU A 6 -1.20 25.29 -35.46
CA LEU A 6 -0.46 26.46 -34.96
C LEU A 6 0.82 26.00 -34.25
N ILE A 7 1.94 26.46 -34.80
CA ILE A 7 3.31 26.35 -34.30
C ILE A 7 3.59 27.61 -33.48
N LEU A 8 4.30 27.49 -32.36
CA LEU A 8 5.17 28.58 -31.91
C LEU A 8 6.45 28.03 -31.26
N LEU A 9 7.54 28.26 -31.98
CA LEU A 9 8.95 28.12 -31.59
C LEU A 9 9.37 29.41 -30.87
N ILE A 10 10.06 29.31 -29.72
CA ILE A 10 10.98 30.37 -29.28
C ILE A 10 12.31 29.71 -28.87
N LEU A 11 13.30 29.98 -29.72
CA LEU A 11 14.74 29.78 -29.56
C LEU A 11 15.32 31.07 -28.96
N PHE A 12 16.11 31.00 -27.89
CA PHE A 12 17.14 31.98 -27.47
C PHE A 12 17.85 31.35 -26.27
N GLY A 13 19.18 31.30 -26.14
CA GLY A 13 20.29 31.78 -26.94
C GLY A 13 21.58 31.37 -26.20
N LEU A 14 22.65 31.15 -26.95
CA LEU A 14 24.00 30.99 -26.42
C LEU A 14 24.42 32.23 -25.61
N PHE A 15 25.17 32.03 -24.52
CA PHE A 15 26.22 32.96 -24.14
C PHE A 15 27.52 32.24 -23.79
N ILE A 16 28.56 32.79 -24.38
CA ILE A 16 29.96 32.38 -24.46
C ILE A 16 30.75 33.24 -23.44
N ILE A 17 31.72 32.60 -22.77
CA ILE A 17 32.98 33.12 -22.18
C ILE A 17 32.91 34.32 -21.22
N ASN A 18 33.46 34.13 -20.01
CA ASN A 18 34.39 35.14 -19.47
C ASN A 18 35.54 34.52 -18.68
N SER A 19 36.72 34.68 -19.27
CA SER A 19 38.04 34.55 -18.66
C SER A 19 38.24 35.71 -17.69
N CYS A 20 38.72 35.42 -16.48
CA CYS A 20 39.40 36.39 -15.62
C CYS A 20 40.67 35.74 -15.08
N GLN A 21 41.73 35.89 -15.88
CA GLN A 21 43.10 35.88 -15.43
C GLN A 21 43.34 37.14 -14.58
N LYS A 22 43.81 36.98 -13.34
CA LYS A 22 44.38 38.09 -12.58
C LYS A 22 45.70 37.65 -11.98
N ASP A 23 46.76 37.98 -12.69
CA ASP A 23 48.10 38.08 -12.15
C ASP A 23 48.13 39.17 -11.08
N ASN A 24 48.68 38.86 -9.92
CA ASN A 24 49.26 39.86 -9.04
C ASN A 24 50.53 39.30 -8.41
N ASN A 25 51.64 39.83 -8.93
CA ASN A 25 52.95 39.82 -8.34
C ASN A 25 52.91 40.23 -6.86
N GLY A 26 53.30 39.29 -6.01
CA GLY A 26 53.69 39.54 -4.63
C GLY A 26 55.00 38.83 -4.36
N GLN A 27 56.12 39.45 -4.73
CA GLN A 27 57.43 39.09 -4.22
C GLN A 27 57.39 39.15 -2.69
N ASN A 28 57.58 38.01 -2.01
CA ASN A 28 58.05 38.05 -0.64
C ASN A 28 58.92 36.83 -0.31
N LYS A 29 60.20 37.17 -0.09
CA LYS A 29 61.19 36.50 0.76
C LYS A 29 61.16 34.97 0.82
N SER A 30 62.09 34.41 0.07
CA SER A 30 62.90 33.25 0.41
C SER A 30 63.23 33.22 1.92
N SER A 31 62.51 32.40 2.66
CA SER A 31 62.99 31.78 3.90
C SER A 31 63.17 30.30 3.60
N ASN A 32 64.44 29.92 3.49
CA ASN A 32 64.90 28.59 3.16
C ASN A 32 64.78 27.71 4.42
N ASN A 33 63.55 27.38 4.82
CA ASN A 33 63.34 26.31 5.79
C ASN A 33 63.35 25.00 5.02
N ASN A 34 64.43 24.27 5.23
CA ASN A 34 64.66 22.90 4.81
C ASN A 34 63.58 22.00 5.44
N SER A 35 62.36 22.05 4.91
CA SER A 35 61.27 21.15 5.28
C SER A 35 61.61 19.81 4.67
N ASP A 36 62.19 18.96 5.51
CA ASP A 36 62.37 17.54 5.29
C ASP A 36 61.12 16.93 4.64
N THR A 37 61.20 16.73 3.33
CA THR A 37 60.19 16.02 2.53
C THR A 37 60.46 14.53 2.64
N THR A 38 60.54 14.01 3.87
CA THR A 38 60.22 12.61 4.12
C THR A 38 58.78 12.44 3.68
N LYS A 39 58.64 12.06 2.40
CA LYS A 39 57.41 11.70 1.72
C LYS A 39 56.86 10.51 2.49
N LYS A 40 56.15 10.80 3.58
CA LYS A 40 55.61 9.82 4.49
C LYS A 40 54.73 8.96 3.62
N ASN A 41 55.17 7.72 3.37
CA ASN A 41 54.45 6.82 2.51
C ASN A 41 53.00 6.84 2.99
N PRO A 42 52.03 7.04 2.07
CA PRO A 42 50.62 7.07 2.46
C PRO A 42 50.34 5.84 3.32
N PRO A 43 49.59 6.00 4.43
CA PRO A 43 49.28 4.88 5.31
C PRO A 43 48.80 3.69 4.48
N PRO A 44 49.19 2.45 4.83
CA PRO A 44 48.75 1.26 4.11
C PRO A 44 47.22 1.28 3.99
N VAL A 45 46.71 1.14 2.76
CA VAL A 45 45.26 1.09 2.52
C VAL A 45 44.75 -0.20 3.15
N VAL A 46 43.95 -0.07 4.20
CA VAL A 46 43.42 -1.22 4.93
C VAL A 46 42.14 -1.73 4.24
N PRO A 47 42.03 -3.04 3.94
CA PRO A 47 40.90 -3.55 3.18
C PRO A 47 39.57 -3.44 3.96
N PRO A 48 38.45 -3.12 3.29
CA PRO A 48 37.13 -3.13 3.92
C PRO A 48 36.66 -4.55 4.24
N ILE A 49 35.78 -4.68 5.23
CA ILE A 49 35.08 -5.93 5.56
C ILE A 49 33.58 -5.69 5.41
N VAL A 50 32.88 -6.57 4.70
CA VAL A 50 31.45 -6.42 4.43
C VAL A 50 30.66 -7.35 5.33
N THR A 51 29.67 -6.80 6.03
CA THR A 51 28.65 -7.59 6.75
C THR A 51 27.27 -7.27 6.17
N ILE A 52 26.45 -8.29 5.98
CA ILE A 52 25.06 -8.17 5.50
C ILE A 52 24.12 -8.68 6.57
N THR A 53 23.11 -7.90 6.94
CA THR A 53 22.05 -8.33 7.87
C THR A 53 20.71 -8.50 7.14
N GLN A 54 19.81 -9.33 7.69
CA GLN A 54 18.48 -9.66 7.15
C GLN A 54 18.52 -10.45 5.82
N THR A 55 18.95 -11.71 5.92
CA THR A 55 18.84 -12.68 4.82
C THR A 55 18.23 -13.98 5.35
N PRO A 56 17.48 -14.75 4.54
CA PRO A 56 17.11 -14.50 3.13
C PRO A 56 15.97 -13.48 2.98
N LEU A 57 15.87 -12.86 1.79
CA LEU A 57 14.74 -11.98 1.43
C LEU A 57 13.59 -12.81 0.86
N THR A 58 12.34 -12.40 1.14
CA THR A 58 11.15 -13.01 0.53
C THR A 58 10.28 -11.94 -0.13
N ILE A 59 10.09 -12.03 -1.45
CA ILE A 59 9.21 -11.14 -2.21
C ILE A 59 7.91 -11.90 -2.52
N LEU A 60 6.77 -11.27 -2.23
CA LEU A 60 5.45 -11.83 -2.47
C LEU A 60 4.85 -11.21 -3.74
N LEU A 61 4.45 -12.05 -4.70
CA LEU A 61 3.75 -11.62 -5.91
C LEU A 61 2.24 -11.94 -5.82
N PRO A 62 1.36 -11.10 -6.41
CA PRO A 62 1.68 -9.96 -7.29
C PRO A 62 2.02 -8.64 -6.57
N ASN A 63 1.82 -8.55 -5.26
CA ASN A 63 1.92 -7.30 -4.50
C ASN A 63 3.29 -6.62 -4.60
N ASN A 64 4.35 -7.41 -4.79
CA ASN A 64 5.71 -6.93 -4.99
C ASN A 64 6.26 -6.06 -3.87
N CYS A 65 6.10 -6.56 -2.65
CA CYS A 65 6.51 -5.89 -1.44
C CYS A 65 8.01 -5.61 -1.46
N THR A 66 8.40 -4.33 -1.40
CA THR A 66 9.81 -3.94 -1.34
C THR A 66 10.40 -4.46 -0.02
N GLN A 67 11.38 -5.34 -0.11
CA GLN A 67 12.16 -5.86 1.01
C GLN A 67 13.39 -4.99 1.23
N SER A 68 13.99 -5.05 2.40
CA SER A 68 15.26 -4.38 2.65
C SER A 68 16.27 -5.27 3.35
N PHE A 69 17.53 -4.91 3.19
CA PHE A 69 18.64 -5.46 3.95
C PHE A 69 19.67 -4.36 4.18
N ILE A 70 20.55 -4.55 5.17
CA ILE A 70 21.59 -3.57 5.50
C ILE A 70 22.96 -4.14 5.14
N ILE A 71 23.75 -3.33 4.46
CA ILE A 71 25.18 -3.56 4.21
C ILE A 71 25.96 -2.66 5.14
N THR A 72 26.93 -3.22 5.86
CA THR A 72 27.81 -2.46 6.76
C THR A 72 29.26 -2.69 6.40
N ASN A 73 30.07 -1.63 6.37
CA ASN A 73 31.52 -1.73 6.35
C ASN A 73 32.02 -1.95 7.78
N THR A 74 32.25 -3.20 8.17
CA THR A 74 32.83 -3.59 9.46
C THR A 74 34.35 -3.65 9.42
N GLY A 75 34.97 -3.09 8.37
CA GLY A 75 36.41 -2.97 8.26
C GLY A 75 37.00 -1.99 9.31
N PRO A 76 38.32 -2.00 9.48
CA PRO A 76 39.01 -1.11 10.41
C PRO A 76 38.90 0.36 9.99
N GLN A 77 39.18 1.26 10.95
CA GLN A 77 39.13 2.71 10.73
C GLN A 77 39.99 3.13 9.53
N GLY A 78 39.44 3.99 8.67
CA GLY A 78 40.09 4.44 7.43
C GLY A 78 39.79 3.57 6.21
N SER A 79 39.14 2.40 6.38
CA SER A 79 38.65 1.62 5.24
C SER A 79 37.42 2.26 4.60
N ILE A 80 37.32 2.14 3.27
CA ILE A 80 36.18 2.58 2.47
C ILE A 80 35.68 1.39 1.65
N LEU A 81 34.39 1.07 1.80
CA LEU A 81 33.69 0.04 1.05
C LEU A 81 32.90 0.69 -0.08
N ASN A 82 33.40 0.55 -1.31
CA ASN A 82 32.61 0.88 -2.50
C ASN A 82 31.80 -0.34 -2.91
N TYR A 83 30.48 -0.20 -3.04
CA TYR A 83 29.59 -1.31 -3.33
C TYR A 83 28.69 -1.06 -4.53
N THR A 84 28.29 -2.15 -5.19
CA THR A 84 27.28 -2.20 -6.25
C THR A 84 26.44 -3.45 -6.09
N ILE A 85 25.12 -3.34 -6.17
CA ILE A 85 24.16 -4.43 -6.04
C ILE A 85 23.64 -4.75 -7.43
N ALA A 86 23.74 -6.00 -7.83
CA ALA A 86 23.06 -6.49 -9.01
C ALA A 86 22.47 -7.87 -8.76
N ASP A 87 21.47 -8.24 -9.56
CA ASP A 87 21.00 -9.61 -9.65
C ASP A 87 21.76 -10.36 -10.75
N ASP A 88 22.22 -11.57 -10.44
CA ASP A 88 23.09 -12.34 -11.32
C ASP A 88 22.35 -13.13 -12.41
N GLY A 89 21.16 -12.65 -12.78
CA GLY A 89 20.34 -13.26 -13.82
C GLY A 89 20.93 -13.04 -15.20
N ALA A 90 21.13 -14.14 -15.94
CA ALA A 90 21.81 -14.18 -17.24
C ALA A 90 21.39 -13.13 -18.28
N LEU A 91 20.17 -12.58 -18.28
CA LEU A 91 19.71 -11.60 -19.29
C LEU A 91 18.50 -10.76 -18.79
N GLY A 92 18.69 -9.72 -17.96
CA GLY A 92 17.73 -8.59 -17.95
C GLY A 92 17.23 -8.01 -16.62
N GLY A 93 17.70 -8.45 -15.46
CA GLY A 93 17.43 -7.80 -14.19
C GLY A 93 15.96 -7.86 -13.74
N PHE A 94 15.59 -8.89 -13.00
CA PHE A 94 14.23 -9.04 -12.46
C PHE A 94 13.98 -8.15 -11.27
N LEU A 95 15.04 -7.80 -10.54
CA LEU A 95 14.96 -7.03 -9.32
C LEU A 95 15.24 -5.54 -9.58
N SER A 96 14.54 -4.69 -8.84
CA SER A 96 14.74 -3.24 -8.77
C SER A 96 15.40 -2.91 -7.44
N PHE A 97 16.36 -1.99 -7.47
CA PHE A 97 17.11 -1.58 -6.29
C PHE A 97 16.99 -0.08 -6.06
N THR A 98 16.79 0.32 -4.80
CA THR A 98 17.06 1.69 -4.34
C THR A 98 18.32 1.66 -3.49
N ASN A 99 19.20 2.65 -3.70
CA ASN A 99 20.55 2.71 -3.11
C ASN A 99 21.45 1.53 -3.51
N GLY A 100 21.27 0.96 -4.71
CA GLY A 100 22.06 -0.19 -5.19
C GLY A 100 23.54 0.11 -5.42
N THR A 101 24.03 1.34 -5.26
CA THR A 101 25.45 1.69 -5.39
C THR A 101 25.81 2.73 -4.34
N GLY A 102 27.02 2.68 -3.81
CA GLY A 102 27.49 3.70 -2.88
C GLY A 102 28.88 3.45 -2.32
N SER A 103 29.23 4.26 -1.32
CA SER A 103 30.50 4.19 -0.59
C SER A 103 30.24 4.29 0.92
N LEU A 104 30.85 3.40 1.71
CA LEU A 104 30.67 3.32 3.16
C LEU A 104 32.03 3.42 3.88
N ALA A 105 32.19 4.44 4.71
CA ALA A 105 33.31 4.51 5.64
C ALA A 105 33.22 3.39 6.70
N ALA A 106 34.34 3.07 7.36
CA ALA A 106 34.38 2.13 8.47
C ALA A 106 33.28 2.41 9.52
N GLY A 107 32.55 1.38 9.92
CA GLY A 107 31.43 1.45 10.86
C GLY A 107 30.10 1.94 10.28
N SER A 108 30.07 2.41 9.03
CA SER A 108 28.85 2.91 8.37
C SER A 108 28.08 1.80 7.66
N GLY A 109 26.76 1.97 7.54
CA GLY A 109 25.90 1.07 6.79
C GLY A 109 24.93 1.77 5.84
N ALA A 110 24.39 1.02 4.87
CA ALA A 110 23.37 1.46 3.95
C ALA A 110 22.20 0.47 3.92
N THR A 111 20.98 1.00 3.93
CA THR A 111 19.75 0.23 3.69
C THR A 111 19.50 0.12 2.20
N ILE A 112 19.49 -1.11 1.69
CA ILE A 112 19.20 -1.44 0.30
C ILE A 112 17.75 -1.89 0.22
N MET A 113 16.97 -1.26 -0.67
CA MET A 113 15.59 -1.66 -0.93
C MET A 113 15.56 -2.53 -2.19
N VAL A 114 14.86 -3.66 -2.14
CA VAL A 114 14.76 -4.67 -3.19
C VAL A 114 13.30 -4.96 -3.50
N SER A 115 12.90 -4.86 -4.76
CA SER A 115 11.60 -5.34 -5.25
C SER A 115 11.77 -6.03 -6.60
N VAL A 116 10.74 -6.65 -7.14
CA VAL A 116 10.69 -7.09 -8.55
C VAL A 116 10.35 -5.89 -9.43
N LYS A 117 10.93 -5.76 -10.63
CA LYS A 117 10.59 -4.64 -11.53
C LYS A 117 9.11 -4.74 -11.96
N PRO A 118 8.38 -3.62 -12.14
CA PRO A 118 6.99 -3.60 -12.56
C PRO A 118 6.67 -4.47 -13.79
N ALA A 119 7.57 -4.50 -14.78
CA ALA A 119 7.43 -5.29 -16.00
C ALA A 119 7.31 -6.81 -15.74
N PHE A 120 7.81 -7.30 -14.60
CA PHE A 120 7.81 -8.72 -14.26
C PHE A 120 6.72 -9.14 -13.27
N LEU A 121 5.93 -8.19 -12.73
CA LEU A 121 4.90 -8.50 -11.72
C LEU A 121 3.77 -9.34 -12.30
N ASN A 122 3.42 -9.04 -13.56
CA ASN A 122 2.32 -9.67 -14.27
C ASN A 122 2.82 -10.64 -15.35
N SER A 123 4.14 -10.74 -15.58
CA SER A 123 4.72 -11.69 -16.53
C SER A 123 4.75 -13.08 -15.90
N LYS A 124 3.60 -13.75 -16.00
CA LYS A 124 3.32 -15.18 -15.71
C LYS A 124 4.46 -16.00 -15.09
N VAL A 125 4.30 -16.31 -13.79
CA VAL A 125 4.63 -17.58 -13.08
C VAL A 125 6.10 -18.03 -13.02
N SER A 126 6.97 -17.73 -13.98
CA SER A 126 8.35 -18.25 -14.04
C SER A 126 9.26 -17.81 -12.89
N LEU A 127 8.92 -16.74 -12.19
CA LEU A 127 9.67 -16.28 -11.02
C LEU A 127 9.18 -16.90 -9.71
N VAL A 128 7.94 -17.37 -9.66
CA VAL A 128 7.35 -17.95 -8.45
C VAL A 128 8.03 -19.27 -8.14
N GLY A 129 8.50 -19.44 -6.90
CA GLY A 129 9.28 -20.60 -6.47
C GLY A 129 10.76 -20.50 -6.83
N SER A 130 11.16 -19.51 -7.63
CA SER A 130 12.57 -19.25 -7.94
C SER A 130 13.31 -18.73 -6.72
N SER A 131 14.54 -19.22 -6.55
CA SER A 131 15.53 -18.65 -5.65
C SER A 131 16.49 -17.83 -6.49
N LEU A 132 16.39 -16.51 -6.39
CA LEU A 132 17.35 -15.60 -7.00
C LEU A 132 18.51 -15.38 -6.03
N VAL A 133 19.69 -15.11 -6.58
CA VAL A 133 20.85 -14.71 -5.80
C VAL A 133 21.16 -13.27 -6.18
N LEU A 134 21.14 -12.40 -5.18
CA LEU A 134 21.63 -11.04 -5.27
C LEU A 134 23.09 -10.99 -4.91
N ASN A 135 23.85 -10.16 -5.60
CA ASN A 135 25.28 -10.10 -5.44
C ASN A 135 25.70 -8.68 -5.08
N VAL A 136 26.40 -8.59 -3.95
CA VAL A 136 27.10 -7.37 -3.54
C VAL A 136 28.49 -7.41 -4.15
N TYR A 137 28.78 -6.44 -5.02
CA TYR A 137 30.03 -6.27 -5.73
C TYR A 137 30.86 -5.16 -5.10
N THR A 138 32.16 -5.40 -4.93
CA THR A 138 33.11 -4.43 -4.37
C THR A 138 34.21 -4.09 -5.38
N PRO A 139 33.90 -3.34 -6.46
CA PRO A 139 34.76 -3.22 -7.64
C PRO A 139 36.13 -2.56 -7.40
N LEU A 140 36.32 -1.89 -6.25
CA LEU A 140 37.59 -1.25 -5.87
C LEU A 140 38.30 -1.94 -4.70
N ALA A 141 37.72 -3.02 -4.16
CA ALA A 141 38.42 -3.84 -3.16
C ALA A 141 39.39 -4.78 -3.88
N SER A 142 40.60 -4.96 -3.33
CA SER A 142 41.60 -5.88 -3.87
C SER A 142 41.13 -7.34 -3.92
N ASN A 143 40.07 -7.65 -3.17
CA ASN A 143 39.40 -8.94 -3.07
C ASN A 143 37.94 -8.77 -3.51
N TYR A 144 37.68 -8.66 -4.81
CA TYR A 144 36.34 -8.71 -5.37
C TYR A 144 35.53 -9.85 -4.72
N THR A 145 34.67 -9.49 -3.78
CA THR A 145 33.98 -10.48 -2.93
C THR A 145 32.53 -10.44 -3.31
N LYS A 146 32.07 -11.54 -3.87
CA LYS A 146 30.70 -11.74 -4.30
C LYS A 146 29.92 -12.37 -3.16
N ILE A 147 29.13 -11.58 -2.45
CA ILE A 147 28.32 -12.08 -1.32
C ILE A 147 26.90 -12.39 -1.83
N PRO A 148 26.46 -13.67 -1.83
CA PRO A 148 25.13 -14.05 -2.26
C PRO A 148 24.08 -13.71 -1.20
N VAL A 149 23.02 -13.00 -1.59
CA VAL A 149 21.82 -12.78 -0.77
C VAL A 149 20.66 -13.55 -1.42
N PRO A 150 20.17 -14.64 -0.80
CA PRO A 150 19.08 -15.41 -1.37
C PRO A 150 17.77 -14.62 -1.34
N VAL A 151 17.07 -14.57 -2.47
CA VAL A 151 15.74 -13.99 -2.61
C VAL A 151 14.77 -15.07 -3.03
N LYS A 152 13.76 -15.34 -2.20
CA LYS A 152 12.68 -16.25 -2.52
C LYS A 152 11.49 -15.48 -3.05
N ILE A 153 11.01 -15.82 -4.23
CA ILE A 153 9.78 -15.25 -4.77
C ILE A 153 8.65 -16.24 -4.51
N LYS A 154 7.64 -15.84 -3.74
CA LYS A 154 6.45 -16.65 -3.46
C LYS A 154 5.23 -16.04 -4.10
N ASN A 155 4.33 -16.88 -4.60
CA ASN A 155 3.02 -16.45 -5.04
C ASN A 155 2.05 -16.50 -3.88
N ILE A 156 1.33 -15.40 -3.68
CA ILE A 156 0.27 -15.33 -2.67
C ILE A 156 -0.90 -16.27 -3.03
N SER A 157 -1.13 -16.57 -4.32
CA SER A 157 -2.16 -17.53 -4.75
C SER A 157 -1.88 -19.00 -4.41
N SER A 158 -0.70 -19.31 -3.86
CA SER A 158 -0.39 -20.67 -3.36
C SER A 158 -0.78 -20.88 -1.89
N ILE A 159 -1.28 -19.83 -1.23
CA ILE A 159 -1.99 -19.99 0.03
C ILE A 159 -3.35 -20.55 -0.37
N LEU A 160 -3.55 -21.85 -0.16
CA LEU A 160 -4.85 -22.52 -0.30
C LEU A 160 -5.96 -21.66 0.31
N PRO A 161 -7.23 -21.78 -0.13
CA PRO A 161 -8.38 -21.15 0.51
C PRO A 161 -8.47 -21.61 1.97
N LEU A 162 -7.70 -20.95 2.82
CA LEU A 162 -7.62 -21.21 4.23
C LEU A 162 -8.69 -20.33 4.82
N PHE A 163 -9.58 -20.95 5.60
CA PHE A 163 -10.45 -20.22 6.50
C PHE A 163 -9.62 -19.15 7.22
N ILE A 164 -9.97 -17.88 6.98
CA ILE A 164 -9.16 -16.77 7.48
C ILE A 164 -9.56 -16.47 8.90
N GLY A 165 -10.86 -16.47 9.19
CA GLY A 165 -11.36 -16.22 10.54
C GLY A 165 -12.85 -15.95 10.63
N THR A 166 -13.31 -15.89 11.88
CA THR A 166 -14.60 -15.30 12.24
C THR A 166 -14.35 -14.10 13.14
N TRP A 167 -14.92 -12.95 12.82
CA TRP A 167 -14.94 -11.75 13.64
C TRP A 167 -16.35 -11.49 14.10
N SER A 168 -16.48 -11.00 15.32
CA SER A 168 -17.77 -10.55 15.85
C SER A 168 -17.61 -9.23 16.57
N GLY A 169 -18.68 -8.44 16.59
CA GLY A 169 -18.63 -7.12 17.18
C GLY A 169 -19.98 -6.46 17.31
N THR A 170 -19.92 -5.18 17.68
CA THR A 170 -21.08 -4.29 17.74
C THR A 170 -20.95 -3.20 16.68
N TRP A 171 -22.09 -2.66 16.27
CA TRP A 171 -22.15 -1.44 15.50
C TRP A 171 -23.22 -0.53 16.08
N THR A 172 -22.91 0.76 16.13
CA THR A 172 -23.84 1.80 16.59
C THR A 172 -23.70 3.01 15.68
N GLY A 173 -24.82 3.57 15.26
CA GLY A 173 -24.84 4.69 14.34
C GLY A 173 -26.20 5.37 14.26
N LYS A 174 -26.38 6.13 13.19
CA LYS A 174 -27.64 6.81 12.86
C LYS A 174 -28.02 6.52 11.42
N SER A 175 -29.29 6.23 11.15
CA SER A 175 -29.93 6.28 9.83
C SER A 175 -30.45 7.70 9.61
N TYR A 176 -30.27 8.25 8.41
CA TYR A 176 -30.69 9.61 8.09
C TYR A 176 -31.84 9.56 7.07
N GLY A 177 -32.91 10.29 7.37
CA GLY A 177 -33.99 10.52 6.42
C GLY A 177 -33.71 11.75 5.57
N ARG A 178 -34.36 11.86 4.41
CA ARG A 178 -34.37 13.10 3.64
C ARG A 178 -35.14 14.19 4.39
N ASN A 179 -34.71 15.42 4.22
CA ASN A 179 -35.50 16.59 4.58
C ASN A 179 -35.44 17.66 3.51
N ASN A 180 -36.25 18.70 3.68
CA ASN A 180 -36.07 19.99 3.00
C ASN A 180 -34.58 20.42 3.06
N PRO A 181 -33.94 20.80 1.93
CA PRO A 181 -32.52 21.17 1.90
C PRO A 181 -32.12 22.29 2.87
N THR A 182 -33.07 23.13 3.29
CA THR A 182 -32.82 24.21 4.25
C THR A 182 -32.90 23.77 5.71
N GLU A 183 -33.24 22.52 5.98
CA GLU A 183 -33.43 21.99 7.33
C GLU A 183 -32.40 20.92 7.67
N ALA A 184 -32.18 20.72 8.97
CA ALA A 184 -31.37 19.61 9.44
C ALA A 184 -31.99 18.28 9.02
N GLN A 185 -31.15 17.33 8.59
CA GLN A 185 -31.63 16.00 8.25
C GLN A 185 -32.09 15.26 9.52
N PRO A 186 -33.31 14.71 9.54
CA PRO A 186 -33.76 13.89 10.65
C PRO A 186 -32.91 12.63 10.71
N SER A 187 -32.73 12.11 11.93
CA SER A 187 -31.94 10.90 12.14
C SER A 187 -32.59 10.00 13.17
N SER A 188 -32.36 8.70 13.02
CA SER A 188 -32.85 7.66 13.93
C SER A 188 -31.66 6.79 14.34
N PRO A 189 -31.52 6.42 15.63
CA PRO A 189 -30.46 5.52 16.06
C PRO A 189 -30.62 4.14 15.40
N VAL A 190 -29.48 3.56 15.03
CA VAL A 190 -29.37 2.20 14.50
C VAL A 190 -28.29 1.52 15.34
N SER A 191 -28.50 0.26 15.72
CA SER A 191 -27.53 -0.46 16.55
C SER A 191 -27.72 -1.96 16.47
N GLY A 192 -26.66 -2.71 16.73
CA GLY A 192 -26.72 -4.16 16.70
C GLY A 192 -25.37 -4.84 16.86
N THR A 193 -25.40 -6.15 16.69
CA THR A 193 -24.23 -7.03 16.66
C THR A 193 -24.04 -7.58 15.26
N TRP A 194 -22.81 -7.91 14.93
CA TRP A 194 -22.47 -8.53 13.65
C TRP A 194 -21.51 -9.69 13.85
N THR A 195 -21.53 -10.63 12.91
CA THR A 195 -20.57 -11.73 12.80
C THR A 195 -20.14 -11.87 11.34
N LEU A 196 -18.86 -11.65 11.08
CA LEU A 196 -18.23 -11.83 9.77
C LEU A 196 -17.42 -13.12 9.79
N THR A 197 -17.79 -14.08 8.95
CA THR A 197 -16.98 -15.27 8.71
C THR A 197 -16.32 -15.14 7.34
N LEU A 198 -15.00 -15.02 7.31
CA LEU A 198 -14.21 -14.88 6.09
C LEU A 198 -13.57 -16.24 5.76
N LYS A 199 -14.06 -16.86 4.69
CA LYS A 199 -13.60 -18.19 4.26
C LYS A 199 -12.37 -18.08 3.39
N THR A 200 -12.38 -17.20 2.39
CA THR A 200 -11.26 -17.04 1.45
C THR A 200 -11.07 -15.58 1.07
N ILE A 201 -9.83 -15.24 0.73
CA ILE A 201 -9.45 -13.99 0.07
C ILE A 201 -8.70 -14.40 -1.19
N ASP A 202 -9.22 -13.98 -2.34
CA ASP A 202 -8.49 -14.03 -3.60
C ASP A 202 -7.65 -12.76 -3.72
N THR A 203 -6.35 -12.92 -3.55
CA THR A 203 -5.43 -11.77 -3.58
C THR A 203 -5.20 -11.22 -4.98
N ILE A 204 -5.52 -11.98 -6.02
CA ILE A 204 -5.32 -11.59 -7.43
C ILE A 204 -6.59 -10.94 -7.95
N GLY A 205 -7.73 -11.61 -7.79
CA GLY A 205 -9.03 -11.08 -8.20
C GLY A 205 -9.54 -9.94 -7.33
N LEU A 206 -8.88 -9.66 -6.20
CA LEU A 206 -9.29 -8.68 -5.19
C LEU A 206 -10.71 -8.97 -4.66
N THR A 207 -11.03 -10.25 -4.50
CA THR A 207 -12.34 -10.71 -4.04
C THR A 207 -12.25 -11.54 -2.76
N ALA A 208 -13.37 -11.73 -2.08
CA ALA A 208 -13.46 -12.52 -0.86
C ALA A 208 -14.70 -13.40 -0.86
N THR A 209 -14.67 -14.49 -0.09
CA THR A 209 -15.85 -15.32 0.15
C THR A 209 -16.10 -15.50 1.64
N GLY A 210 -17.37 -15.65 2.03
CA GLY A 210 -17.73 -15.77 3.43
C GLY A 210 -19.21 -15.53 3.70
N SER A 211 -19.49 -15.18 4.95
CA SER A 211 -20.83 -14.79 5.38
C SER A 211 -20.78 -13.63 6.38
N LEU A 212 -21.71 -12.69 6.25
CA LEU A 212 -21.94 -11.62 7.21
C LEU A 212 -23.33 -11.78 7.82
N THR A 213 -23.41 -11.95 9.13
CA THR A 213 -24.66 -11.92 9.89
C THR A 213 -24.77 -10.60 10.62
N TRP A 214 -25.90 -9.91 10.46
CA TRP A 214 -26.27 -8.71 11.21
C TRP A 214 -27.49 -8.98 12.07
N ASN A 215 -27.39 -8.71 13.37
CA ASN A 215 -28.45 -8.84 14.35
C ASN A 215 -28.63 -7.52 15.09
N GLY A 216 -29.62 -6.72 14.70
CA GLY A 216 -29.78 -5.36 15.20
C GLY A 216 -31.07 -4.69 14.78
N THR A 217 -31.22 -3.44 15.17
CA THR A 217 -32.31 -2.55 14.78
C THR A 217 -31.83 -1.60 13.69
N ASP A 218 -32.66 -1.37 12.68
CA ASP A 218 -32.48 -0.34 11.65
C ASP A 218 -33.78 0.46 11.47
N ALA A 219 -33.75 1.52 10.68
CA ALA A 219 -34.88 2.41 10.47
C ALA A 219 -35.08 2.73 8.99
N TYR A 220 -36.33 2.56 8.52
CA TYR A 220 -36.77 3.09 7.23
C TYR A 220 -37.62 4.34 7.42
N TRP A 221 -37.61 5.23 6.44
CA TRP A 221 -38.30 6.51 6.54
C TRP A 221 -39.51 6.56 5.64
N THR A 222 -40.61 7.08 6.18
CA THR A 222 -41.81 7.47 5.41
C THR A 222 -41.89 8.98 5.34
N TYR A 223 -42.26 9.51 4.17
CA TYR A 223 -42.30 10.94 3.92
C TYR A 223 -43.71 11.44 3.61
N ILE A 224 -44.05 12.61 4.15
CA ILE A 224 -45.16 13.43 3.68
C ILE A 224 -44.55 14.53 2.83
N VAL A 225 -45.03 14.65 1.59
CA VAL A 225 -44.62 15.70 0.65
C VAL A 225 -45.78 16.66 0.40
N ASP A 226 -45.48 17.94 0.30
CA ASP A 226 -46.47 18.94 -0.10
C ASP A 226 -46.73 18.90 -1.61
N LYS A 227 -47.66 19.76 -2.07
CA LYS A 227 -48.02 19.88 -3.49
C LYS A 227 -46.87 20.31 -4.42
N ASN A 228 -45.78 20.85 -3.85
CA ASN A 228 -44.59 21.26 -4.59
C ASN A 228 -43.50 20.19 -4.54
N GLY A 229 -43.76 19.04 -3.91
CA GLY A 229 -42.78 17.96 -3.72
C GLY A 229 -41.78 18.20 -2.59
N ILE A 230 -42.02 19.19 -1.72
CA ILE A 230 -41.16 19.46 -0.55
C ILE A 230 -41.55 18.50 0.57
N ILE A 231 -40.57 17.85 1.19
CA ILE A 231 -40.76 16.99 2.36
C ILE A 231 -41.14 17.87 3.56
N THR A 232 -42.33 17.66 4.12
CA THR A 232 -42.84 18.38 5.29
C THR A 232 -42.79 17.54 6.56
N THR A 233 -42.71 16.22 6.43
CA THR A 233 -42.56 15.30 7.57
C THR A 233 -41.78 14.08 7.12
N ALA A 234 -40.82 13.68 7.95
CA ALA A 234 -40.04 12.46 7.78
C ALA A 234 -40.15 11.65 9.08
N THR A 235 -40.75 10.47 9.00
CA THR A 235 -40.99 9.61 10.16
C THR A 235 -40.13 8.36 10.05
N PRO A 236 -39.24 8.09 11.03
CA PRO A 236 -38.48 6.85 11.07
C PRO A 236 -39.37 5.73 11.61
N ASN A 237 -39.27 4.56 11.00
CA ASN A 237 -39.95 3.35 11.41
C ASN A 237 -38.89 2.29 11.70
N PRO A 238 -38.77 1.83 12.96
CA PRO A 238 -37.78 0.83 13.31
C PRO A 238 -38.17 -0.54 12.76
N PHE A 239 -37.18 -1.35 12.42
CA PHE A 239 -37.37 -2.75 12.08
C PHE A 239 -36.12 -3.55 12.44
N ILE A 240 -36.27 -4.88 12.46
CA ILE A 240 -35.22 -5.82 12.84
C ILE A 240 -34.87 -6.64 11.59
N PRO A 241 -33.82 -6.26 10.85
CA PRO A 241 -33.44 -6.99 9.64
C PRO A 241 -33.04 -8.45 9.91
N ASN A 242 -32.25 -8.72 10.95
CA ASN A 242 -31.70 -10.05 11.30
C ASN A 242 -31.38 -10.93 10.09
N ARG A 243 -30.33 -10.55 9.33
CA ARG A 243 -30.00 -11.19 8.05
C ARG A 243 -28.59 -11.77 8.06
N THR A 244 -28.45 -12.92 7.41
CA THR A 244 -27.16 -13.49 7.01
C THR A 244 -27.01 -13.36 5.50
N ILE A 245 -25.95 -12.68 5.06
CA ILE A 245 -25.56 -12.57 3.66
C ILE A 245 -24.40 -13.52 3.42
N GLN A 246 -24.54 -14.40 2.43
CA GLN A 246 -23.39 -15.08 1.85
C GLN A 246 -22.77 -14.14 0.82
N PHE A 247 -21.44 -14.03 0.83
CA PHE A 247 -20.72 -13.21 -0.13
C PHE A 247 -19.63 -14.01 -0.82
N ASP A 248 -19.36 -13.62 -2.06
CA ASP A 248 -18.35 -14.21 -2.93
C ASP A 248 -17.77 -13.14 -3.89
N ALA A 249 -17.06 -13.58 -4.92
CA ALA A 249 -16.43 -12.71 -5.91
C ALA A 249 -17.37 -11.76 -6.66
N SER A 250 -18.67 -12.02 -6.65
CA SER A 250 -19.68 -11.20 -7.34
C SER A 250 -20.16 -10.00 -6.51
N ASN A 251 -19.97 -10.03 -5.18
CA ASN A 251 -20.52 -9.02 -4.27
C ASN A 251 -19.59 -8.63 -3.11
N ALA A 252 -18.39 -9.21 -3.03
CA ALA A 252 -17.36 -8.78 -2.10
C ALA A 252 -16.05 -8.46 -2.82
N THR A 253 -15.59 -7.24 -2.62
CA THR A 253 -14.26 -6.79 -3.03
C THR A 253 -13.44 -6.48 -1.79
N TRP A 254 -12.12 -6.51 -1.92
CA TRP A 254 -11.26 -6.04 -0.86
C TRP A 254 -10.05 -5.31 -1.45
N SER A 255 -9.45 -4.42 -0.65
CA SER A 255 -8.21 -3.73 -0.99
C SER A 255 -7.29 -3.69 0.22
N TYR A 256 -5.99 -3.52 -0.02
CA TYR A 256 -5.10 -3.06 1.05
C TYR A 256 -5.36 -1.58 1.29
N ASP A 257 -5.40 -1.19 2.56
CA ASP A 257 -5.34 0.23 2.86
C ASP A 257 -3.92 0.71 2.55
N ALA A 258 -3.78 1.69 1.66
CA ALA A 258 -2.48 2.19 1.24
C ALA A 258 -1.90 3.22 2.23
N VAL A 259 -2.26 3.11 3.52
CA VAL A 259 -1.80 4.03 4.57
C VAL A 259 -0.32 3.74 4.84
N GLY A 260 0.56 4.35 4.05
CA GLY A 260 2.01 4.27 4.21
C GLY A 260 2.82 4.12 2.92
N GLY A 261 2.22 4.14 1.74
CA GLY A 261 2.96 4.27 0.46
C GLY A 261 3.91 3.11 0.10
N SER A 262 3.93 2.01 0.86
CA SER A 262 4.92 0.94 0.69
C SER A 262 4.43 -0.32 -0.02
N GLY A 263 3.17 -0.38 -0.49
CA GLY A 263 2.67 -1.46 -1.37
C GLY A 263 2.76 -2.89 -0.81
N CYS A 264 3.15 -3.05 0.46
CA CYS A 264 3.24 -4.35 1.10
C CYS A 264 1.86 -4.81 1.56
N ILE A 265 1.66 -6.13 1.70
CA ILE A 265 0.53 -6.70 2.46
C ILE A 265 0.56 -6.03 3.83
N GLN A 266 -0.24 -4.98 4.00
CA GLN A 266 -0.53 -4.52 5.33
C GLN A 266 -1.36 -5.61 5.98
N SER A 267 -1.19 -5.80 7.28
CA SER A 267 -2.07 -6.66 8.05
C SER A 267 -3.53 -6.21 7.93
N GLN A 268 -3.76 -4.98 7.47
CA GLN A 268 -5.05 -4.35 7.27
C GLN A 268 -5.61 -4.59 5.87
N ILE A 269 -6.82 -5.15 5.82
CA ILE A 269 -7.62 -5.34 4.61
C ILE A 269 -8.89 -4.52 4.74
N ASN A 270 -9.15 -3.63 3.80
CA ASN A 270 -10.46 -3.01 3.64
C ASN A 270 -11.35 -3.97 2.85
N LEU A 271 -12.31 -4.60 3.52
CA LEU A 271 -13.31 -5.49 2.92
C LEU A 271 -14.57 -4.68 2.65
N ILE A 272 -15.13 -4.80 1.44
CA ILE A 272 -16.40 -4.19 1.04
C ILE A 272 -17.35 -5.31 0.60
N ILE A 273 -18.52 -5.39 1.22
CA ILE A 273 -19.58 -6.36 0.89
C ILE A 273 -20.82 -5.58 0.45
N ALA A 274 -21.20 -5.75 -0.81
CA ALA A 274 -22.42 -5.22 -1.39
C ALA A 274 -23.57 -6.23 -1.21
N GLY A 275 -24.23 -6.21 -0.05
CA GLY A 275 -25.24 -7.21 0.32
C GLY A 275 -26.47 -7.31 -0.61
N PHE A 276 -26.68 -6.35 -1.51
CA PHE A 276 -27.78 -6.31 -2.47
C PHE A 276 -27.49 -7.05 -3.78
N ASN A 277 -26.22 -7.26 -4.14
CA ASN A 277 -25.86 -7.96 -5.37
C ASN A 277 -26.25 -9.45 -5.26
N ASN A 278 -26.97 -9.95 -6.27
CA ASN A 278 -27.39 -11.36 -6.44
C ASN A 278 -28.43 -11.90 -5.46
N GLN A 279 -29.24 -11.05 -4.85
CA GLN A 279 -30.35 -11.51 -4.02
C GLN A 279 -31.42 -12.22 -4.88
N PRO A 280 -31.88 -13.43 -4.47
CA PRO A 280 -32.77 -14.27 -5.28
C PRO A 280 -34.19 -13.69 -5.41
N ASN A 281 -34.62 -12.85 -4.46
CA ASN A 281 -35.87 -12.13 -4.54
C ASN A 281 -35.61 -10.64 -4.80
N PRO A 282 -36.34 -10.00 -5.73
CA PRO A 282 -36.26 -8.56 -5.92
C PRO A 282 -36.48 -7.80 -4.60
N SER A 283 -37.48 -8.19 -3.79
CA SER A 283 -37.73 -7.60 -2.46
C SER A 283 -36.55 -7.68 -1.49
N ASP A 284 -35.65 -8.65 -1.68
CA ASP A 284 -34.42 -8.82 -0.90
C ASP A 284 -33.22 -8.11 -1.54
N ALA A 285 -33.22 -7.91 -2.86
CA ALA A 285 -32.23 -7.10 -3.60
C ALA A 285 -32.29 -5.61 -3.23
N PHE A 286 -33.39 -5.16 -2.65
CA PHE A 286 -33.60 -3.75 -2.30
C PHE A 286 -33.11 -3.38 -0.89
N TYR A 287 -32.73 -4.37 -0.07
CA TYR A 287 -32.34 -4.14 1.32
C TYR A 287 -31.19 -5.08 1.76
N GLY A 288 -29.99 -4.53 1.94
CA GLY A 288 -28.87 -5.24 2.52
C GLY A 288 -27.77 -4.30 3.01
N PRO A 289 -27.05 -4.63 4.10
CA PRO A 289 -25.88 -3.86 4.52
C PRO A 289 -24.90 -3.72 3.37
N TRP A 290 -24.55 -2.47 3.06
CA TRP A 290 -23.22 -2.21 2.53
C TRP A 290 -22.28 -2.21 3.74
N PHE A 291 -21.53 -3.29 3.87
CA PHE A 291 -20.60 -3.47 4.98
C PHE A 291 -19.21 -3.16 4.46
N SER A 292 -18.53 -2.19 5.06
CA SER A 292 -17.09 -2.08 4.88
C SER A 292 -16.36 -1.95 6.21
N ALA A 293 -15.30 -2.75 6.32
CA ALA A 293 -14.49 -2.87 7.52
C ALA A 293 -13.03 -3.04 7.15
N VAL A 294 -12.17 -2.45 7.97
CA VAL A 294 -10.74 -2.70 7.99
C VAL A 294 -10.48 -3.86 8.95
N LEU A 295 -10.00 -4.97 8.42
CA LEU A 295 -9.60 -6.16 9.19
C LEU A 295 -8.09 -6.14 9.38
N ASP A 296 -7.62 -5.97 10.61
CA ASP A 296 -6.20 -6.14 10.95
C ASP A 296 -5.95 -7.61 11.32
N LEU A 297 -5.41 -8.35 10.35
CA LEU A 297 -5.07 -9.76 10.46
C LEU A 297 -3.93 -10.04 11.45
N SER A 298 -3.11 -9.05 11.81
CA SER A 298 -1.99 -9.23 12.75
C SER A 298 -2.45 -9.09 14.20
N SER A 299 -3.31 -8.12 14.47
CA SER A 299 -3.89 -7.90 15.80
C SER A 299 -5.21 -8.64 16.00
N ASN A 300 -5.73 -9.32 14.96
CA ASN A 300 -7.01 -10.02 14.96
C ASN A 300 -8.20 -9.10 15.33
N THR A 301 -8.13 -7.84 14.92
CA THR A 301 -9.15 -6.84 15.19
C THR A 301 -9.86 -6.42 13.90
N ALA A 302 -11.07 -5.90 14.05
CA ALA A 302 -11.84 -5.30 12.97
C ALA A 302 -12.30 -3.91 13.42
N PHE A 303 -12.05 -2.92 12.57
CA PHE A 303 -12.44 -1.53 12.79
C PHE A 303 -13.15 -0.99 11.55
N SER A 304 -14.02 0.00 11.73
CA SER A 304 -14.54 0.78 10.61
C SER A 304 -14.75 2.21 11.04
N SER A 305 -14.29 3.16 10.21
CA SER A 305 -14.64 4.57 10.30
C SER A 305 -15.59 4.91 9.15
N GLY A 306 -16.87 4.65 9.38
CA GLY A 306 -17.97 5.08 8.54
C GLY A 306 -18.24 4.20 7.33
N ASN A 307 -19.34 3.44 7.36
CA ASN A 307 -20.05 2.92 6.20
C ASN A 307 -21.54 2.76 6.54
N GLY A 308 -22.40 3.06 5.57
CA GLY A 308 -23.84 3.14 5.74
C GLY A 308 -24.61 2.04 5.04
N PHE A 309 -25.76 1.68 5.62
CA PHE A 309 -26.74 0.88 4.91
C PHE A 309 -27.28 1.74 3.74
N SER A 310 -27.08 1.28 2.51
CA SER A 310 -27.78 1.83 1.35
C SER A 310 -28.91 0.88 1.04
N THR A 311 -30.14 1.39 1.04
CA THR A 311 -31.29 0.63 0.54
C THR A 311 -31.78 1.31 -0.72
N HIS A 312 -32.23 0.49 -1.66
CA HIS A 312 -32.92 1.01 -2.83
C HIS A 312 -34.39 1.25 -2.42
N PRO A 313 -35.01 2.37 -2.86
CA PRO A 313 -36.38 2.71 -2.49
C PRO A 313 -37.36 1.56 -2.73
N TYR A 314 -38.07 1.14 -1.67
CA TYR A 314 -39.32 0.38 -1.78
C TYR A 314 -40.32 1.28 -2.51
N ALA A 315 -40.52 1.07 -3.80
CA ALA A 315 -41.33 1.92 -4.67
C ALA A 315 -40.80 3.37 -4.85
N PRO A 316 -40.86 3.94 -6.06
CA PRO A 316 -40.17 5.18 -6.43
C PRO A 316 -40.63 6.47 -5.72
N VAL A 317 -41.55 6.42 -4.74
CA VAL A 317 -42.24 7.63 -4.25
C VAL A 317 -42.21 7.84 -2.72
N THR A 318 -41.88 6.85 -1.88
CA THR A 318 -42.14 7.00 -0.42
C THR A 318 -41.11 6.43 0.55
N PHE A 319 -40.04 5.79 0.09
CA PHE A 319 -39.07 5.14 0.98
C PHE A 319 -37.65 5.57 0.64
N ASP A 320 -36.90 6.01 1.64
CA ASP A 320 -35.47 6.31 1.51
C ASP A 320 -34.78 6.02 2.83
N THR A 321 -33.77 5.18 2.82
CA THR A 321 -32.85 5.07 3.96
C THR A 321 -31.51 5.60 3.48
N ASN A 322 -31.27 6.88 3.73
CA ASN A 322 -30.00 7.46 3.37
C ASN A 322 -28.95 7.09 4.42
N PHE A 323 -27.73 6.91 3.91
CA PHE A 323 -26.45 6.63 4.57
C PHE A 323 -26.51 6.50 6.09
N SER A 324 -26.36 5.29 6.62
CA SER A 324 -26.01 5.19 8.04
C SER A 324 -24.54 5.58 8.27
N ASN A 325 -24.23 6.25 9.37
CA ASN A 325 -22.84 6.41 9.81
C ASN A 325 -22.71 5.89 11.23
N GLY A 326 -21.64 5.15 11.51
CA GLY A 326 -21.42 4.49 12.77
C GLY A 326 -20.02 3.92 12.88
N THR A 327 -19.70 3.44 14.08
CA THR A 327 -18.41 2.82 14.39
C THR A 327 -18.58 1.31 14.47
N ILE A 328 -17.71 0.57 13.80
CA ILE A 328 -17.56 -0.88 13.98
C ILE A 328 -16.40 -1.14 14.94
N THR A 329 -16.62 -1.98 15.94
CA THR A 329 -15.55 -2.61 16.71
C THR A 329 -15.79 -4.11 16.77
N GLY A 330 -14.75 -4.90 16.51
CA GLY A 330 -14.84 -6.36 16.61
C GLY A 330 -13.49 -7.02 16.79
N LYS A 331 -13.53 -8.28 17.21
CA LYS A 331 -12.35 -9.14 17.38
C LYS A 331 -12.60 -10.49 16.73
N LYS A 332 -11.52 -11.11 16.27
CA LYS A 332 -11.52 -12.50 15.81
C LYS A 332 -11.82 -13.43 17.00
N GLN A 333 -12.65 -14.43 16.75
CA GLN A 333 -12.93 -15.53 17.67
C GLN A 333 -11.86 -16.62 17.53
#